data_AF-A0A1I0GVY2-F1
#
_entry.id   AF-A0A1I0GVY2-F1
#
_cell.length_a   1.000
_cell.length_b   1.000
_cell.length_c   1.000
_cell.angle_alpha   90.00
_cell.angle_beta   90.00
_cell.angle_gamma   90.00
#
_symmetry.space_group_name_H-M   'P 1'
#
loop_
_entity.id
_entity.type
_entity.pdbx_description
1 polymer ?
#
loop_
_entity_poly.entity_id
_entity_poly.type
_entity_poly.pdbx_seq_one_letter_code
_entity_poly.pdbx_strand_id
1 'polypeptide(L)'
;MCSCNFRDKLTCSQKVNSNIHDGTMLKIKAFKEYTNAWLEKVINYSKKKQMLQYVNFVDCMASSGLYFNKNRNEFYDGTAIRVLEIFVKSARKYSNIQFSIYLNDIDKQYVKCLNCIKKREKLKFPNNLNINISNKDKYDFISTIKYKNSFNKYTSKSLIIYDPYEVEFEWTKLVPILQLNADLLITHFFPNDIKRNINTKNEKVVKRYESAYEININEMKSIFES
;
A
#
# COMPACT_ATOMS: atom_id res chain seq x y z
N MET A 1 -18.78 -9.21 -21.94
CA MET A 1 -19.20 -9.63 -20.59
C MET A 1 -18.00 -9.55 -19.66
N CYS A 2 -18.11 -8.84 -18.53
CA CYS A 2 -17.00 -8.67 -17.58
C CYS A 2 -16.87 -9.95 -16.74
N SER A 3 -16.03 -10.89 -17.18
CA SER A 3 -15.83 -12.23 -16.60
C SER A 3 -15.14 -12.26 -15.22
N CYS A 4 -15.08 -11.14 -14.52
CA CYS A 4 -14.33 -11.03 -13.29
C CYS A 4 -15.25 -11.11 -12.08
N ASN A 5 -15.33 -12.27 -11.46
CA ASN A 5 -16.09 -12.47 -10.24
C ASN A 5 -15.12 -12.31 -9.05
N PHE A 6 -15.09 -11.10 -8.50
CA PHE A 6 -14.06 -10.63 -7.57
C PHE A 6 -13.83 -11.53 -6.35
N ARG A 7 -14.88 -12.18 -5.83
CA ARG A 7 -14.82 -13.17 -4.74
C ARG A 7 -15.16 -14.57 -5.22
N ASP A 8 -14.83 -14.90 -6.47
CA ASP A 8 -14.79 -16.30 -6.84
C ASP A 8 -13.45 -16.92 -6.42
N LYS A 9 -13.51 -18.23 -6.23
CA LYS A 9 -12.34 -19.06 -5.99
C LYS A 9 -11.42 -19.08 -7.23
N LEU A 10 -11.95 -18.83 -8.42
CA LEU A 10 -11.28 -19.13 -9.69
C LEU A 10 -10.42 -18.01 -10.29
N THR A 11 -10.53 -16.75 -9.85
CA THR A 11 -9.91 -15.61 -10.56
C THR A 11 -8.99 -14.75 -9.70
N CYS A 12 -9.48 -14.15 -8.60
CA CYS A 12 -8.71 -13.12 -7.88
C CYS A 12 -8.15 -13.55 -6.53
N SER A 13 -8.72 -14.56 -5.90
CA SER A 13 -8.31 -15.01 -4.57
C SER A 13 -7.38 -16.23 -4.61
N GLN A 14 -7.76 -17.34 -5.26
CA GLN A 14 -6.96 -18.56 -5.24
C GLN A 14 -5.87 -18.59 -6.30
N LYS A 15 -6.09 -17.97 -7.48
CA LYS A 15 -5.07 -17.92 -8.54
C LYS A 15 -3.88 -17.03 -8.22
N VAL A 16 -4.03 -16.17 -7.23
CA VAL A 16 -3.20 -14.98 -7.03
C VAL A 16 -2.68 -14.93 -5.60
N ASN A 17 -3.57 -15.05 -4.60
CA ASN A 17 -3.23 -14.92 -3.19
C ASN A 17 -3.65 -16.19 -2.43
N SER A 18 -2.94 -17.28 -2.72
CA SER A 18 -3.23 -18.59 -2.14
C SER A 18 -2.80 -18.65 -0.68
N ASN A 19 -3.76 -18.58 0.22
CA ASN A 19 -3.58 -18.65 1.67
C ASN A 19 -2.88 -17.44 2.30
N ILE A 20 -3.66 -16.57 2.93
CA ILE A 20 -3.11 -15.49 3.75
C ILE A 20 -2.49 -16.03 5.04
N HIS A 21 -1.31 -15.53 5.37
CA HIS A 21 -0.65 -15.80 6.65
C HIS A 21 -1.07 -14.80 7.74
N ASP A 22 -0.97 -15.20 9.00
CA ASP A 22 -1.35 -14.37 10.15
C ASP A 22 -0.61 -13.04 10.20
N GLY A 23 0.69 -13.04 9.88
CA GLY A 23 1.49 -11.81 9.78
C GLY A 23 0.93 -10.82 8.76
N THR A 24 0.49 -11.30 7.60
CA THR A 24 -0.15 -10.47 6.57
C THR A 24 -1.51 -9.93 7.05
N MET A 25 -2.32 -10.76 7.73
CA MET A 25 -3.59 -10.31 8.30
C MET A 25 -3.40 -9.21 9.34
N LEU A 26 -2.41 -9.35 10.23
CA LEU A 26 -2.06 -8.34 11.24
C LEU A 26 -1.55 -7.04 10.60
N LYS A 27 -0.69 -7.15 9.59
CA LYS A 27 -0.19 -5.99 8.82
C LYS A 27 -1.34 -5.22 8.15
N ILE A 28 -2.24 -5.92 7.46
CA ILE A 28 -3.43 -5.31 6.85
C ILE A 28 -4.32 -4.64 7.91
N LYS A 29 -4.51 -5.28 9.08
CA LYS A 29 -5.27 -4.69 10.18
C LYS A 29 -4.60 -3.40 10.68
N ALA A 30 -3.29 -3.41 10.88
CA ALA A 30 -2.52 -2.24 11.30
C ALA A 30 -2.64 -1.09 10.28
N PHE A 31 -2.47 -1.37 8.99
CA PHE A 31 -2.65 -0.37 7.94
C PHE A 31 -4.07 0.22 7.92
N LYS A 32 -5.10 -0.61 8.07
CA LYS A 32 -6.49 -0.13 8.15
C LYS A 32 -6.69 0.80 9.33
N GLU A 33 -6.32 0.38 10.54
CA GLU A 33 -6.53 1.16 11.76
C GLU A 33 -5.72 2.47 11.73
N TYR A 34 -4.45 2.40 11.29
CA TYR A 34 -3.64 3.60 11.09
C TYR A 34 -4.26 4.54 10.06
N THR A 35 -4.67 4.04 8.88
CA THR A 35 -5.28 4.87 7.83
C THR A 35 -6.53 5.57 8.35
N ASN A 36 -7.37 4.89 9.12
CA ASN A 36 -8.57 5.48 9.69
C ASN A 36 -8.24 6.60 10.69
N ALA A 37 -7.34 6.35 11.65
CA ALA A 37 -6.93 7.34 12.64
C ALA A 37 -6.20 8.54 12.02
N TRP A 38 -5.30 8.27 11.07
CA TRP A 38 -4.61 9.27 10.27
C TRP A 38 -5.61 10.17 9.54
N LEU A 39 -6.57 9.58 8.83
CA LEU A 39 -7.55 10.32 8.04
C LEU A 39 -8.40 11.23 8.91
N GLU A 40 -8.85 10.72 10.06
CA GLU A 40 -9.59 11.52 11.04
C GLU A 40 -8.76 12.71 11.55
N LYS A 41 -7.50 12.46 11.91
CA LYS A 41 -6.57 13.51 12.38
C LYS A 41 -6.36 14.59 11.33
N VAL A 42 -6.03 14.22 10.08
CA VAL A 42 -5.73 15.21 9.03
C VAL A 42 -6.95 16.03 8.66
N ILE A 43 -8.15 15.44 8.64
CA ILE A 43 -9.39 16.19 8.36
C ILE A 43 -9.73 17.12 9.52
N ASN A 44 -9.68 16.64 10.77
CA ASN A 44 -10.05 17.45 11.93
C ASN A 44 -9.08 18.60 12.20
N TYR A 45 -7.77 18.37 12.03
CA TYR A 45 -6.77 19.43 12.12
C TYR A 45 -7.00 20.49 11.04
N SER A 46 -7.30 20.04 9.83
CA SER A 46 -7.49 20.93 8.69
C SER A 46 -8.78 21.74 8.72
N LYS A 47 -9.86 21.23 9.33
CA LYS A 47 -11.09 22.02 9.56
C LYS A 47 -10.82 23.30 10.34
N LYS A 48 -9.91 23.25 11.32
CA LYS A 48 -9.54 24.41 12.13
C LYS A 48 -8.77 25.47 11.33
N LYS A 49 -8.09 25.07 10.25
CA LYS A 49 -7.27 25.96 9.41
C LYS A 49 -7.87 26.26 8.03
N GLN A 50 -8.96 25.59 7.62
CA GLN A 50 -9.65 25.71 6.32
C GLN A 50 -8.76 25.56 5.06
N MET A 51 -7.70 24.74 5.13
CA MET A 51 -6.72 24.65 4.04
C MET A 51 -6.70 23.32 3.29
N LEU A 52 -7.38 22.27 3.75
CA LEU A 52 -7.28 20.94 3.12
C LEU A 52 -8.22 20.82 1.92
N GLN A 53 -7.63 20.61 0.75
CA GLN A 53 -8.34 20.41 -0.50
C GLN A 53 -8.15 18.99 -1.06
N TYR A 54 -7.00 18.36 -0.78
CA TYR A 54 -6.68 17.05 -1.33
C TYR A 54 -6.24 16.08 -0.24
N VAL A 55 -6.81 14.88 -0.27
CA VAL A 55 -6.37 13.75 0.56
C VAL A 55 -6.02 12.58 -0.36
N ASN A 56 -4.77 12.14 -0.30
CA ASN A 56 -4.29 11.05 -1.13
C ASN A 56 -3.93 9.84 -0.27
N PHE A 57 -4.26 8.66 -0.76
CA PHE A 57 -3.72 7.40 -0.28
C PHE A 57 -2.99 6.71 -1.43
N VAL A 58 -1.81 6.19 -1.15
CA VAL A 58 -0.98 5.47 -2.13
C VAL A 58 -0.59 4.12 -1.56
N ASP A 59 -0.83 3.07 -2.31
CA ASP A 59 -0.31 1.72 -2.06
C ASP A 59 0.54 1.30 -3.26
N CYS A 60 1.85 1.23 -3.06
CA CYS A 60 2.82 0.98 -4.12
C CYS A 60 2.83 -0.48 -4.60
N MET A 61 2.34 -1.41 -3.77
CA MET A 61 2.28 -2.86 -4.03
C MET A 61 0.97 -3.44 -3.48
N ALA A 62 -0.14 -2.99 -4.06
CA ALA A 62 -1.49 -3.21 -3.53
C ALA A 62 -2.00 -4.66 -3.60
N SER A 63 -1.24 -5.57 -4.22
CA SER A 63 -1.67 -6.93 -4.52
C SER A 63 -3.01 -6.93 -5.31
N SER A 64 -3.76 -8.04 -5.29
CA SER A 64 -5.11 -8.07 -5.88
C SER A 64 -6.19 -7.39 -5.04
N GLY A 65 -5.84 -6.90 -3.85
CA GLY A 65 -6.77 -6.42 -2.84
C GLY A 65 -7.54 -7.51 -2.10
N LEU A 66 -7.41 -8.79 -2.45
CA LEU A 66 -8.17 -9.89 -1.85
C LEU A 66 -7.28 -11.10 -1.58
N TYR A 67 -7.49 -11.75 -0.45
CA TYR A 67 -6.78 -12.97 -0.08
C TYR A 67 -7.75 -14.10 0.25
N PHE A 68 -7.34 -15.34 0.03
CA PHE A 68 -8.08 -16.50 0.52
C PHE A 68 -7.48 -16.99 1.83
N ASN A 69 -8.27 -17.22 2.87
CA ASN A 69 -7.85 -17.88 4.09
C ASN A 69 -8.26 -19.35 4.01
N LYS A 70 -7.29 -20.27 3.82
CA LYS A 70 -7.59 -21.70 3.71
C LYS A 70 -8.12 -22.28 5.03
N ASN A 71 -7.58 -21.83 6.16
CA ASN A 71 -7.97 -22.33 7.49
C ASN A 71 -9.44 -22.04 7.81
N ARG A 72 -9.93 -20.88 7.36
CA ARG A 72 -11.33 -20.44 7.55
C ARG A 72 -12.22 -20.70 6.34
N ASN A 73 -11.65 -21.20 5.24
CA ASN A 73 -12.31 -21.38 3.95
C ASN A 73 -13.09 -20.13 3.48
N GLU A 74 -12.56 -18.94 3.75
CA GLU A 74 -13.22 -17.65 3.51
C GLU A 74 -12.29 -16.65 2.82
N PHE A 75 -12.89 -15.56 2.31
CA PHE A 75 -12.14 -14.45 1.75
C PHE A 75 -11.76 -13.43 2.83
N TYR A 76 -10.54 -12.92 2.74
CA TYR A 76 -10.04 -11.85 3.59
C TYR A 76 -9.77 -10.60 2.76
N ASP A 77 -10.39 -9.49 3.15
CA ASP A 77 -10.22 -8.22 2.47
C ASP A 77 -8.84 -7.63 2.76
N GLY A 78 -8.10 -7.32 1.69
CA GLY A 78 -6.80 -6.69 1.74
C GLY A 78 -6.86 -5.18 1.96
N THR A 79 -5.68 -4.55 1.98
CA THR A 79 -5.51 -3.11 2.20
C THR A 79 -6.36 -2.28 1.25
N ALA A 80 -6.31 -2.57 -0.06
CA ALA A 80 -7.03 -1.82 -1.09
C ALA A 80 -8.55 -1.71 -0.83
N ILE A 81 -9.23 -2.81 -0.48
CA ILE A 81 -10.68 -2.81 -0.22
C ILE A 81 -10.98 -2.02 1.06
N ARG A 82 -10.21 -2.27 2.12
CA ARG A 82 -10.46 -1.65 3.43
C ARG A 82 -10.27 -0.15 3.39
N VAL A 83 -9.23 0.32 2.69
CA VAL A 83 -8.99 1.74 2.49
C VAL A 83 -10.05 2.36 1.59
N LEU A 84 -10.50 1.64 0.56
CA LEU A 84 -11.62 2.09 -0.27
C LEU A 84 -12.88 2.35 0.56
N GLU A 85 -13.24 1.46 1.49
CA GLU A 85 -14.38 1.66 2.39
C GLU A 85 -14.23 2.91 3.27
N ILE A 86 -13.05 3.09 3.88
CA ILE A 86 -12.71 4.26 4.71
C ILE A 86 -12.86 5.56 3.90
N PHE A 87 -12.32 5.58 2.69
CA PHE A 87 -12.32 6.75 1.81
C PHE A 87 -13.70 7.04 1.24
N VAL A 88 -14.49 6.02 0.88
CA VAL A 88 -15.90 6.21 0.45
C VAL A 88 -16.71 6.86 1.56
N LYS A 89 -16.60 6.37 2.80
CA LYS A 89 -17.30 6.95 3.95
C LYS A 89 -16.89 8.41 4.17
N SER A 90 -15.60 8.71 4.07
CA SER A 90 -15.05 10.04 4.28
C SER A 90 -15.42 11.02 3.17
N ALA A 91 -15.34 10.59 1.91
CA ALA A 91 -15.70 11.38 0.75
C ALA A 91 -17.19 11.77 0.74
N ARG A 92 -18.08 10.88 1.19
CA ARG A 92 -19.51 11.21 1.40
C ARG A 92 -19.71 12.29 2.47
N LYS A 93 -18.94 12.23 3.55
CA LYS A 93 -19.06 13.17 4.67
C LYS A 93 -18.46 14.55 4.37
N TYR A 94 -17.44 14.60 3.51
CA TYR A 94 -16.64 15.80 3.26
C TYR A 94 -16.57 16.12 1.77
N SER A 95 -17.69 16.57 1.19
CA SER A 95 -17.84 16.83 -0.25
C SER A 95 -16.91 17.93 -0.80
N ASN A 96 -16.39 18.81 0.06
CA ASN A 96 -15.48 19.89 -0.30
C ASN A 96 -14.01 19.45 -0.43
N ILE A 97 -13.68 18.21 -0.04
CA ILE A 97 -12.33 17.65 -0.13
C ILE A 97 -12.28 16.67 -1.30
N GLN A 98 -11.23 16.74 -2.11
CA GLN A 98 -10.94 15.78 -3.17
C GLN A 98 -10.13 14.62 -2.60
N PHE A 99 -10.69 13.42 -2.67
CA PHE A 99 -10.05 12.19 -2.23
C PHE A 99 -9.48 11.45 -3.43
N SER A 100 -8.27 10.93 -3.31
CA SER A 100 -7.66 10.09 -4.34
C SER A 100 -7.00 8.85 -3.73
N ILE A 101 -7.29 7.68 -4.30
CA ILE A 101 -6.63 6.42 -3.99
C ILE A 101 -5.79 6.05 -5.22
N TYR A 102 -4.51 5.75 -4.99
CA TYR A 102 -3.59 5.27 -6.02
C TYR A 102 -3.11 3.88 -5.62
N LEU A 103 -3.42 2.89 -6.44
CA LEU A 103 -3.04 1.49 -6.23
C LEU A 103 -2.15 1.05 -7.38
N ASN A 104 -0.99 0.48 -7.06
CA ASN A 104 -0.08 -0.06 -8.06
C ASN A 104 0.26 -1.50 -7.74
N ASP A 105 0.45 -2.30 -8.78
CA ASP A 105 1.15 -3.58 -8.63
C ASP A 105 1.85 -3.95 -9.94
N ILE A 106 2.99 -4.64 -9.85
CA ILE A 106 3.73 -5.13 -11.02
C ILE A 106 3.02 -6.31 -11.69
N ASP A 107 2.22 -7.07 -10.93
CA ASP A 107 1.47 -8.20 -11.46
C ASP A 107 0.21 -7.74 -12.21
N LYS A 108 0.15 -8.06 -13.51
CA LYS A 108 -0.97 -7.71 -14.40
C LYS A 108 -2.30 -8.32 -13.94
N GLN A 109 -2.28 -9.52 -13.38
CA GLN A 109 -3.47 -10.18 -12.88
C GLN A 109 -3.97 -9.51 -11.59
N TYR A 110 -3.07 -9.06 -10.72
CA TYR A 110 -3.42 -8.31 -9.50
C TYR A 110 -4.12 -7.01 -9.87
N VAL A 111 -3.56 -6.27 -10.84
CA VAL A 111 -4.15 -5.04 -11.38
C VAL A 111 -5.50 -5.30 -12.05
N LYS A 112 -5.66 -6.41 -12.79
CA LYS A 112 -6.99 -6.80 -13.32
C LYS A 112 -8.00 -6.96 -12.19
N CYS A 113 -7.63 -7.63 -11.10
CA CYS A 113 -8.49 -7.82 -9.93
C CYS A 113 -8.87 -6.51 -9.23
N LEU A 114 -7.91 -5.61 -9.02
CA LEU A 114 -8.18 -4.27 -8.49
C LEU A 114 -9.18 -3.49 -9.38
N ASN A 115 -9.05 -3.61 -10.70
CA ASN A 115 -10.01 -2.99 -11.63
C ASN A 115 -11.41 -3.60 -11.52
N CYS A 116 -11.53 -4.89 -11.18
CA CYS A 116 -12.82 -5.52 -10.93
C CYS A 116 -13.50 -4.97 -9.68
N ILE A 117 -12.74 -4.76 -8.60
CA ILE A 117 -13.22 -4.08 -7.37
C ILE A 117 -13.81 -2.72 -7.74
N LYS A 118 -13.01 -1.90 -8.44
CA LYS A 118 -13.40 -0.55 -8.86
C LYS A 118 -14.69 -0.57 -9.69
N LYS A 119 -14.85 -1.51 -10.63
CA LYS A 119 -16.05 -1.61 -11.48
C LYS A 119 -17.30 -1.97 -10.70
N ARG A 120 -17.23 -2.95 -9.78
CA ARG A 120 -18.37 -3.40 -8.98
C ARG A 120 -18.88 -2.31 -8.04
N GLU A 121 -17.97 -1.59 -7.42
CA GLU A 121 -18.30 -0.55 -6.45
C GLU A 121 -18.54 0.83 -7.11
N LYS A 122 -18.33 0.96 -8.43
CA LYS A 122 -18.42 2.23 -9.18
C LYS A 122 -19.74 2.97 -8.95
N LEU A 123 -20.86 2.24 -8.84
CA LEU A 123 -22.19 2.83 -8.64
C LEU A 123 -22.38 3.46 -7.24
N LYS A 124 -21.41 3.31 -6.33
CA LYS A 124 -21.48 3.80 -4.95
C LYS A 124 -20.44 4.86 -4.62
N PHE A 125 -19.57 5.22 -5.56
CA PHE A 125 -18.47 6.15 -5.28
C PHE A 125 -18.93 7.61 -5.31
N PRO A 126 -18.58 8.41 -4.30
CA PRO A 126 -18.78 9.85 -4.33
C PRO A 126 -18.02 10.51 -5.48
N ASN A 127 -18.58 11.59 -6.04
CA ASN A 127 -17.96 12.31 -7.16
C ASN A 127 -16.60 12.93 -6.82
N ASN A 128 -16.34 13.18 -5.54
CA ASN A 128 -15.07 13.70 -5.02
C ASN A 128 -14.07 12.58 -4.63
N LEU A 129 -14.29 11.33 -5.07
CA LEU A 129 -13.36 10.21 -4.86
C LEU A 129 -12.85 9.67 -6.19
N ASN A 130 -11.54 9.82 -6.44
CA ASN A 130 -10.85 9.27 -7.60
C ASN A 130 -10.06 8.02 -7.23
N ILE A 131 -10.19 6.96 -8.04
CA ILE A 131 -9.43 5.72 -7.85
C ILE A 131 -8.57 5.47 -9.09
N ASN A 132 -7.26 5.49 -8.91
CA ASN A 132 -6.25 5.31 -9.95
C ASN A 132 -5.56 3.98 -9.72
N ILE A 133 -5.52 3.14 -10.76
CA ILE A 133 -4.90 1.82 -10.69
C ILE A 133 -3.87 1.74 -11.81
N SER A 134 -2.63 1.36 -11.49
CA SER A 134 -1.55 1.20 -12.46
C SER A 134 -0.90 -0.17 -12.40
N ASN A 135 -0.31 -0.58 -13.52
CA ASN A 135 0.57 -1.74 -13.62
C ASN A 135 1.98 -1.26 -13.96
N LYS A 136 2.80 -1.00 -12.94
CA LYS A 136 4.16 -0.48 -13.08
C LYS A 136 5.08 -1.14 -12.06
N ASP A 137 6.37 -1.15 -12.35
CA ASP A 137 7.37 -1.34 -11.30
C ASP A 137 7.15 -0.29 -10.19
N LYS A 138 7.46 -0.66 -8.95
CA LYS A 138 7.27 0.19 -7.77
C LYS A 138 8.00 1.53 -7.88
N TYR A 139 9.21 1.55 -8.45
CA TYR A 139 10.00 2.78 -8.60
C TYR A 139 9.50 3.64 -9.76
N ASP A 140 9.10 3.02 -10.86
CA ASP A 140 8.42 3.71 -11.96
C ASP A 140 7.12 4.34 -11.48
N PHE A 141 6.36 3.64 -10.64
CA PHE A 141 5.16 4.19 -10.04
C PHE A 141 5.47 5.38 -9.12
N ILE A 142 6.42 5.22 -8.20
CA ILE A 142 6.89 6.29 -7.29
C ILE A 142 7.30 7.54 -8.05
N SER A 143 8.08 7.40 -9.12
CA SER A 143 8.50 8.54 -9.94
C SER A 143 7.29 9.27 -10.53
N THR A 144 6.24 8.55 -10.96
CA THR A 144 5.01 9.18 -11.49
C THR A 144 4.18 9.90 -10.42
N ILE A 145 4.20 9.44 -9.16
CA ILE A 145 3.44 10.06 -8.07
C ILE A 145 4.01 11.45 -7.74
N LYS A 146 5.33 11.62 -7.76
CA LYS A 146 6.00 12.90 -7.46
C LYS A 146 5.51 14.05 -8.34
N TYR A 147 5.11 13.79 -9.59
CA TYR A 147 4.67 14.84 -10.51
C TYR A 147 3.16 15.12 -10.46
N LYS A 148 2.40 14.42 -9.61
CA LYS A 148 0.97 14.67 -9.49
C LYS A 148 0.72 15.92 -8.66
N ASN A 149 0.01 16.89 -9.25
CA ASN A 149 -0.35 18.16 -8.61
C ASN A 149 -1.06 18.01 -7.25
N SER A 150 -1.78 16.90 -7.01
CA SER A 150 -2.45 16.66 -5.73
C SER A 150 -1.49 16.32 -4.59
N PHE A 151 -0.21 16.03 -4.84
CA PHE A 151 0.76 15.66 -3.79
C PHE A 151 1.65 16.83 -3.34
N ASN A 152 1.88 17.82 -4.20
CA ASN A 152 2.87 18.87 -3.97
C ASN A 152 2.26 20.20 -3.46
N LYS A 153 0.97 20.22 -3.13
CA LYS A 153 0.33 21.42 -2.58
C LYS A 153 0.38 21.40 -1.06
N TYR A 154 0.53 22.57 -0.46
CA TYR A 154 0.38 22.73 1.00
C TYR A 154 -1.02 22.30 1.47
N THR A 155 -2.02 22.45 0.60
CA THR A 155 -3.42 22.05 0.82
C THR A 155 -3.66 20.54 0.67
N SER A 156 -2.60 19.75 0.55
CA SER A 156 -2.64 18.31 0.38
C SER A 156 -2.10 17.55 1.60
N LYS A 157 -2.73 16.42 1.90
CA LYS A 157 -2.20 15.42 2.83
C LYS A 157 -2.22 14.05 2.20
N SER A 158 -1.10 13.35 2.29
CA SER A 158 -0.91 12.06 1.64
C SER A 158 -0.46 11.02 2.65
N LEU A 159 -0.98 9.81 2.54
CA LEU A 159 -0.48 8.62 3.22
C LEU A 159 0.05 7.66 2.16
N ILE A 160 1.31 7.25 2.28
CA ILE A 160 1.97 6.38 1.32
C ILE A 160 2.40 5.10 2.02
N ILE A 161 1.95 3.96 1.50
CA ILE A 161 2.38 2.64 1.93
C ILE A 161 3.41 2.11 0.93
N TYR A 162 4.59 1.79 1.46
CA TYR A 162 5.64 1.05 0.78
C TYR A 162 5.80 -0.30 1.49
N ASP A 163 5.14 -1.32 0.93
CA ASP A 163 5.11 -2.68 1.45
C ASP A 163 5.69 -3.65 0.42
N PRO A 164 7.02 -3.73 0.31
CA PRO A 164 7.64 -4.60 -0.66
C PRO A 164 7.44 -6.07 -0.25
N TYR A 165 7.25 -6.96 -1.24
CA TYR A 165 7.09 -8.40 -0.98
C TYR A 165 8.33 -9.03 -0.32
N GLU A 166 9.50 -8.43 -0.57
CA GLU A 166 10.78 -8.81 0.01
C GLU A 166 11.50 -7.54 0.51
N VAL A 167 12.56 -7.70 1.29
CA VAL A 167 13.40 -6.56 1.72
C VAL A 167 14.10 -5.96 0.50
N GLU A 168 13.49 -4.96 -0.13
CA GLU A 168 14.01 -4.36 -1.36
C GLU A 168 13.87 -2.83 -1.28
N PHE A 169 14.98 -2.15 -1.03
CA PHE A 169 15.05 -0.69 -0.94
C PHE A 169 16.20 -0.18 -1.81
N GLU A 170 15.87 0.49 -2.91
CA GLU A 170 16.82 1.33 -3.65
C GLU A 170 16.61 2.78 -3.22
N TRP A 171 17.37 3.22 -2.22
CA TRP A 171 17.16 4.53 -1.57
C TRP A 171 17.13 5.70 -2.54
N THR A 172 18.02 5.70 -3.53
CA THR A 172 18.06 6.72 -4.59
C THR A 172 16.74 6.82 -5.36
N LYS A 173 16.06 5.70 -5.60
CA LYS A 173 14.74 5.65 -6.25
C LYS A 173 13.57 5.92 -5.29
N LEU A 174 13.79 5.85 -3.97
CA LEU A 174 12.80 6.19 -2.94
C LEU A 174 12.84 7.66 -2.51
N VAL A 175 13.96 8.37 -2.73
CA VAL A 175 14.06 9.83 -2.50
C VAL A 175 12.83 10.62 -2.98
N PRO A 176 12.24 10.36 -4.16
CA PRO A 176 11.06 11.07 -4.62
C PRO A 176 9.88 11.08 -3.65
N ILE A 177 9.59 9.97 -2.96
CA ILE A 177 8.49 9.91 -1.97
C ILE A 177 8.87 10.46 -0.61
N LEU A 178 10.15 10.37 -0.23
CA LEU A 178 10.67 10.92 1.02
C LEU A 178 10.61 12.46 1.05
N GLN A 179 10.58 13.10 -0.12
CA GLN A 179 10.47 14.56 -0.27
C GLN A 179 9.02 15.07 -0.34
N LEU A 180 8.02 14.19 -0.33
CA LEU A 180 6.62 14.60 -0.39
C LEU A 180 6.13 15.04 0.99
N ASN A 181 5.15 15.95 1.01
CA ASN A 181 4.35 16.25 2.21
C ASN A 181 3.38 15.07 2.45
N ALA A 182 3.94 13.95 2.90
CA ALA A 182 3.27 12.68 3.08
C ALA A 182 3.72 12.00 4.37
N ASP A 183 2.80 11.32 5.02
CA ASP A 183 3.13 10.32 6.03
C ASP A 183 3.44 9.00 5.31
N LEU A 184 4.52 8.33 5.74
CA LEU A 184 5.05 7.14 5.08
C LEU A 184 4.94 5.93 6.03
N LEU A 185 4.38 4.84 5.53
CA LEU A 185 4.41 3.53 6.17
C LEU A 185 5.30 2.61 5.33
N ILE A 186 6.48 2.31 5.86
CA ILE A 186 7.45 1.39 5.24
C ILE A 186 7.46 0.11 6.08
N THR A 187 7.34 -1.04 5.43
CA THR A 187 7.46 -2.35 6.09
C THR A 187 8.63 -3.14 5.52
N HIS A 188 8.95 -4.27 6.15
CA HIS A 188 10.16 -5.05 5.83
C HIS A 188 11.48 -4.26 6.01
N PHE A 189 11.39 -3.13 6.70
CA PHE A 189 12.47 -2.29 7.20
C PHE A 189 12.47 -2.51 8.73
N PHE A 190 13.58 -2.93 9.36
CA PHE A 190 13.82 -3.12 10.82
C PHE A 190 14.16 -4.57 11.32
N PRO A 191 14.83 -4.72 12.49
CA PRO A 191 15.73 -5.85 12.79
C PRO A 191 15.15 -7.24 12.67
N ASN A 192 13.86 -7.43 12.87
CA ASN A 192 13.29 -8.77 12.94
C ASN A 192 13.48 -9.54 11.63
N ASP A 193 13.41 -8.86 10.48
CA ASP A 193 13.69 -9.50 9.19
C ASP A 193 15.18 -9.74 8.98
N ILE A 194 16.07 -8.90 9.52
CA ILE A 194 17.52 -9.13 9.52
C ILE A 194 17.84 -10.32 10.42
N LYS A 195 17.46 -10.30 11.70
CA LYS A 195 17.70 -11.37 12.68
C LYS A 195 17.23 -12.74 12.19
N ARG A 196 16.07 -12.80 11.52
CA ARG A 196 15.56 -14.05 10.90
C ARG A 196 16.44 -14.60 9.79
N ASN A 197 17.12 -13.73 9.06
CA ASN A 197 17.87 -14.10 7.85
C ASN A 197 19.39 -13.91 8.01
N ILE A 198 19.88 -13.48 9.17
CA ILE A 198 21.26 -13.06 9.38
C ILE A 198 22.28 -14.20 9.19
N ASN A 199 21.81 -15.44 9.39
CA ASN A 199 22.58 -16.66 9.23
C ASN A 199 22.27 -17.41 7.93
N THR A 200 21.58 -16.77 6.98
CA THR A 200 21.31 -17.36 5.67
C THR A 200 22.60 -17.56 4.88
N LYS A 201 22.70 -18.69 4.18
CA LYS A 201 23.80 -18.98 3.23
C LYS A 201 23.43 -18.65 1.78
N ASN A 202 22.21 -18.15 1.54
CA ASN A 202 21.74 -17.82 0.21
C ASN A 202 22.31 -16.46 -0.22
N GLU A 203 23.28 -16.48 -1.13
CA GLU A 203 23.97 -15.27 -1.63
C GLU A 203 23.01 -14.21 -2.20
N LYS A 204 21.91 -14.61 -2.83
CA LYS A 204 20.92 -13.65 -3.36
C LYS A 204 20.23 -12.90 -2.23
N VAL A 205 19.90 -13.60 -1.14
CA VAL A 205 19.29 -12.99 0.05
C VAL A 205 20.31 -12.08 0.72
N VAL A 206 21.56 -12.53 0.90
CA VAL A 206 22.63 -11.68 1.48
C VAL A 206 22.78 -10.38 0.69
N LYS A 207 23.01 -10.46 -0.63
CA LYS A 207 23.17 -9.28 -1.49
C LYS A 207 21.97 -8.34 -1.43
N ARG A 208 20.76 -8.89 -1.38
CA ARG A 208 19.53 -8.09 -1.26
C ARG A 208 19.51 -7.28 0.04
N TYR A 209 19.84 -7.91 1.17
CA TYR A 209 19.90 -7.22 2.46
C TYR A 209 21.04 -6.19 2.50
N GLU A 210 22.22 -6.54 2.00
CA GLU A 210 23.34 -5.60 1.95
C GLU A 210 23.03 -4.38 1.10
N SER A 211 22.39 -4.57 -0.06
CA SER A 211 21.92 -3.48 -0.91
C SER A 211 20.82 -2.64 -0.24
N ALA A 212 19.90 -3.28 0.47
CA ALA A 212 18.76 -2.63 1.10
C ALA A 212 19.15 -1.78 2.33
N TYR A 213 20.14 -2.23 3.09
CA TYR A 213 20.61 -1.55 4.31
C TYR A 213 21.90 -0.75 4.10
N GLU A 214 22.51 -0.83 2.92
CA GLU A 214 23.78 -0.16 2.55
C GLU A 214 24.95 -0.49 3.49
N ILE A 215 24.91 -1.67 4.13
CA ILE A 215 25.96 -2.20 5.02
C ILE A 215 26.16 -3.69 4.73
N ASN A 216 27.35 -4.23 5.04
CA ASN A 216 27.63 -5.65 4.80
C ASN A 216 27.00 -6.55 5.88
N ILE A 217 26.83 -7.85 5.59
CA ILE A 217 26.16 -8.79 6.49
C ILE A 217 26.91 -9.01 7.82
N ASN A 218 28.23 -8.86 7.85
CA ASN A 218 29.02 -9.01 9.08
C ASN A 218 28.84 -7.81 10.01
N GLU A 219 28.72 -6.61 9.45
CA GLU A 219 28.38 -5.39 10.18
C GLU A 219 26.93 -5.44 10.69
N MET A 220 25.99 -5.97 9.89
CA MET A 220 24.64 -6.25 10.41
C MET A 220 24.68 -7.20 11.61
N LYS A 221 25.51 -8.26 11.58
CA LYS A 221 25.65 -9.20 12.70
C LYS A 221 26.12 -8.51 13.97
N SER A 222 27.15 -7.69 13.91
CA SER A 222 27.65 -6.99 15.10
C SER A 222 26.60 -6.06 15.71
N ILE A 223 25.76 -5.41 14.88
CA ILE A 223 24.68 -4.52 15.34
C ILE A 223 23.52 -5.28 15.99
N PHE A 224 23.16 -6.47 15.48
CA PHE A 224 21.92 -7.15 15.86
C PHE A 224 22.09 -8.38 16.77
N GLU A 225 23.30 -8.92 16.88
CA GLU A 225 23.67 -10.01 17.80
C GLU A 225 24.32 -9.50 19.11
N SER A 226 24.55 -8.18 19.23
CA SER A 226 24.87 -7.52 20.51
C SER A 226 23.62 -7.32 21.38
#